data_AF-A0A356R668-F1
#
_entry.id   AF-A0A356R668-F1
#
_cell.length_a   1.000
_cell.length_b   1.000
_cell.length_c   1.000
_cell.angle_alpha   90.00
_cell.angle_beta   90.00
_cell.angle_gamma   90.00
#
_symmetry.space_group_name_H-M   'P 1'
#
loop_
_entity.id
_entity.type
_entity.pdbx_description
1 polymer ?
#
loop_
_entity_poly.entity_id
_entity_poly.type
_entity_poly.pdbx_seq_one_letter_code
_entity_poly.pdbx_strand_id
1 'polypeptide(L)'
;MGYWHKKSRECVEIKNAEKEPFSIKITKGKNLGCIHEKGSPGNLKSFQSTLFVECKFREFKVLGFTIPAFINEGYFWSSGWGTGCEKICVTTPESSVYYEGDGQGYWTTAGEFAMNEDLTNDQLTQLLQTAVDAAHVAAVPIRGYFESQDLRIKEKSDGSPVTQADQEAEALIRVHLLSKAKIGPLDILGEEEGLQGTGTRWQWIVDPIDGTRSFIHGIPLFGTLIALLDTQENMPLVGVIHHPMLGLTYAAAKGQGTTCQGKVLHLTEHVSIEEAIIGVGDFAEFSRTKREGDYQHLLAMSGYVRGYTDCFGHGLVISGGLAAMVDPALNLWDILATQILIEEAGGVAVLRPSSVAGKVDAIIGNRSLVHYLVRELSF
;
A
#
# COMPACT_ATOMS: atom_id res chain seq x y z
N MET A 1 -44.68 37.38 -9.70
CA MET A 1 -44.80 36.22 -10.61
C MET A 1 -43.41 35.85 -11.09
N GLY A 2 -42.75 34.91 -10.41
CA GLY A 2 -41.44 34.39 -10.83
C GLY A 2 -41.63 32.94 -11.27
N TYR A 3 -41.35 32.65 -12.53
CA TYR A 3 -41.33 31.29 -13.06
C TYR A 3 -39.88 30.84 -13.23
N TRP A 4 -39.60 29.67 -12.65
CA TRP A 4 -38.35 28.93 -12.77
C TRP A 4 -38.26 28.27 -14.14
N HIS A 5 -37.15 28.44 -14.86
CA HIS A 5 -36.79 27.57 -15.97
C HIS A 5 -35.61 26.67 -15.58
N LYS A 6 -35.95 25.40 -15.40
CA LYS A 6 -35.07 24.23 -15.29
C LYS A 6 -34.34 24.06 -16.63
N LYS A 7 -33.01 24.24 -16.69
CA LYS A 7 -32.19 23.75 -17.81
C LYS A 7 -31.62 22.39 -17.44
N SER A 8 -32.07 21.38 -18.17
CA SER A 8 -31.61 20.00 -18.14
C SER A 8 -30.10 19.92 -18.38
N ARG A 9 -29.39 19.23 -17.49
CA ARG A 9 -28.10 18.61 -17.83
C ARG A 9 -28.44 17.25 -18.45
N GLU A 10 -28.22 17.11 -19.75
CA GLU A 10 -28.25 15.80 -20.39
C GLU A 10 -27.06 15.00 -19.86
N CYS A 11 -27.35 13.96 -19.06
CA CYS A 11 -26.40 12.88 -18.81
C CYS A 11 -26.52 11.92 -19.99
N VAL A 12 -25.43 11.72 -20.73
CA VAL A 12 -25.35 10.63 -21.71
C VAL A 12 -25.07 9.36 -20.92
N GLU A 13 -26.10 8.54 -20.74
CA GLU A 13 -26.01 7.22 -20.13
C GLU A 13 -25.34 6.26 -21.14
N ILE A 14 -24.11 5.83 -20.87
CA ILE A 14 -23.46 4.75 -21.64
C ILE A 14 -23.56 3.50 -20.79
N LYS A 15 -24.50 2.61 -21.13
CA LYS A 15 -24.58 1.26 -20.56
C LYS A 15 -23.53 0.40 -21.24
N ASN A 16 -22.48 0.02 -20.51
CA ASN A 16 -21.61 -1.06 -20.95
C ASN A 16 -22.18 -2.37 -20.42
N ALA A 17 -22.78 -3.15 -21.32
CA ALA A 17 -23.07 -4.54 -21.09
C ALA A 17 -21.82 -5.32 -21.51
N GLU A 18 -21.32 -6.17 -20.63
CA GLU A 18 -20.22 -7.15 -20.81
C GLU A 18 -18.82 -6.75 -20.29
N LYS A 19 -18.14 -7.78 -19.76
CA LYS A 19 -16.87 -7.77 -19.04
C LYS A 19 -15.70 -7.49 -20.00
N GLU A 20 -15.25 -6.25 -20.14
CA GLU A 20 -14.00 -5.86 -20.83
C GLU A 20 -13.43 -4.53 -20.26
N PRO A 21 -12.12 -4.25 -20.44
CA PRO A 21 -11.45 -3.08 -19.85
C PRO A 21 -12.14 -1.75 -20.20
N PHE A 22 -12.29 -0.87 -19.21
CA PHE A 22 -12.95 0.41 -19.39
C PHE A 22 -12.06 1.40 -20.15
N SER A 23 -12.66 2.13 -21.08
CA SER A 23 -12.03 3.23 -21.81
C SER A 23 -12.49 4.57 -21.23
N ILE A 24 -11.53 5.40 -20.78
CA ILE A 24 -11.82 6.75 -20.28
C ILE A 24 -11.78 7.73 -21.47
N LYS A 25 -12.91 8.39 -21.73
CA LYS A 25 -13.01 9.43 -22.76
C LYS A 25 -12.71 10.80 -22.15
N ILE A 26 -11.49 11.30 -22.34
CA ILE A 26 -11.10 12.65 -21.91
C ILE A 26 -11.81 13.66 -22.82
N THR A 27 -12.69 14.48 -22.27
CA THR A 27 -13.35 15.57 -23.01
C THR A 27 -12.83 16.90 -22.48
N LYS A 28 -12.21 17.72 -23.33
CA LYS A 28 -11.83 19.09 -22.96
C LYS A 28 -13.11 19.87 -22.65
N GLY A 29 -13.26 20.34 -21.41
CA GLY A 29 -14.38 21.19 -21.02
C GLY A 29 -14.44 22.42 -21.92
N LYS A 30 -15.62 22.69 -22.51
CA LYS A 30 -15.88 23.92 -23.25
C LYS A 30 -15.66 25.12 -22.31
N ASN A 31 -14.87 26.09 -22.80
CA ASN A 31 -14.67 27.43 -22.26
C ASN A 31 -15.83 27.94 -21.39
N LEU A 32 -15.57 28.20 -20.11
CA LEU A 32 -16.23 29.30 -19.41
C LEU A 32 -15.78 30.57 -20.14
N GLY A 33 -16.69 31.17 -20.91
CA GLY A 33 -16.40 32.36 -21.69
C GLY A 33 -15.94 33.51 -20.80
N CYS A 34 -14.81 34.12 -21.15
CA CYS A 34 -14.49 35.47 -20.74
C CYS A 34 -15.62 36.40 -21.19
N ILE A 35 -16.21 37.14 -20.24
CA ILE A 35 -16.98 38.34 -20.57
C ILE A 35 -15.95 39.39 -20.98
N HIS A 36 -15.97 39.81 -22.24
CA HIS A 36 -15.35 41.05 -22.67
C HIS A 36 -16.36 41.83 -23.51
N GLU A 37 -16.64 43.06 -23.08
CA GLU A 37 -17.34 44.07 -23.85
C GLU A 37 -16.55 44.41 -25.12
N LYS A 38 -17.29 44.73 -26.18
CA LYS A 38 -16.80 44.99 -27.54
C LYS A 38 -15.81 46.17 -27.60
N GLY A 39 -14.67 45.95 -28.26
CA GLY A 39 -13.80 47.02 -28.74
C GLY A 39 -12.65 46.55 -29.64
N SER A 40 -12.91 46.44 -30.96
CA SER A 40 -11.95 46.55 -32.08
C SER A 40 -11.01 45.36 -32.45
N PRO A 41 -10.58 45.26 -33.73
CA PRO A 41 -10.23 43.99 -34.38
C PRO A 41 -8.72 43.71 -34.42
N GLY A 42 -8.35 42.46 -34.16
CA GLY A 42 -6.99 41.94 -34.34
C GLY A 42 -7.00 40.42 -34.58
N ASN A 43 -6.59 40.02 -35.78
CA ASN A 43 -6.49 38.64 -36.25
C ASN A 43 -5.54 37.79 -35.40
N LEU A 44 -5.99 36.61 -34.93
CA LEU A 44 -5.14 35.45 -34.63
C LEU A 44 -5.92 34.18 -34.97
N LYS A 45 -5.54 33.51 -36.06
CA LYS A 45 -6.00 32.16 -36.41
C LYS A 45 -5.29 31.17 -35.48
N SER A 46 -5.99 30.52 -34.55
CA SER A 46 -5.44 29.41 -33.79
C SER A 46 -5.69 28.08 -34.51
N PHE A 47 -4.61 27.34 -34.75
CA PHE A 47 -4.65 25.94 -35.16
C PHE A 47 -5.12 25.09 -33.96
N GLN A 48 -6.08 24.19 -34.17
CA GLN A 48 -6.44 23.15 -33.21
C GLN A 48 -5.61 21.90 -33.49
N SER A 49 -4.72 21.54 -32.57
CA SER A 49 -4.19 20.19 -32.46
C SER A 49 -4.94 19.46 -31.34
N THR A 50 -5.51 18.30 -31.67
CA THR A 50 -6.14 17.41 -30.69
C THR A 50 -5.08 16.44 -30.19
N LEU A 51 -4.78 16.48 -28.90
CA LEU A 51 -3.94 15.47 -28.24
C LEU A 51 -4.85 14.34 -27.74
N PHE A 52 -4.57 13.11 -28.16
CA PHE A 52 -5.18 11.91 -27.61
C PHE A 52 -4.20 11.30 -26.61
N VAL A 53 -4.64 11.09 -25.37
CA VAL A 53 -3.90 10.33 -24.36
C VAL A 53 -4.73 9.10 -24.04
N GLU A 54 -4.17 7.93 -24.32
CA GLU A 54 -4.77 6.64 -23.96
C GLU A 54 -4.09 6.16 -22.67
N CYS A 55 -4.72 6.39 -21.51
CA CYS A 55 -4.28 5.79 -20.25
C CYS A 55 -4.99 4.45 -20.09
N LYS A 56 -4.24 3.34 -20.13
CA LYS A 56 -4.78 2.01 -19.82
C LYS A 56 -4.61 1.74 -18.33
N PHE A 57 -5.72 1.69 -17.61
CA PHE A 57 -5.74 1.17 -16.24
C PHE A 57 -6.12 -0.30 -16.29
N ARG A 58 -5.43 -1.12 -15.51
CA ARG A 58 -5.81 -2.52 -15.29
C ARG A 58 -6.07 -2.69 -13.81
N GLU A 59 -7.34 -2.85 -13.46
CA GLU A 59 -7.72 -3.21 -12.09
C GLU A 59 -7.39 -4.67 -11.87
N PHE A 60 -6.70 -4.95 -10.76
CA PHE A 60 -6.49 -6.31 -10.30
C PHE A 60 -7.17 -6.51 -8.97
N LYS A 61 -7.97 -7.58 -8.89
CA LYS A 61 -8.56 -8.04 -7.63
C LYS A 61 -7.68 -9.11 -7.01
N VAL A 62 -6.99 -8.77 -5.93
CA VAL A 62 -6.23 -9.71 -5.10
C VAL A 62 -7.05 -9.91 -3.84
N LEU A 63 -7.57 -11.11 -3.53
CA LEU A 63 -8.37 -11.38 -2.31
C LEU A 63 -9.56 -10.42 -2.05
N GLY A 64 -10.13 -9.78 -3.08
CA GLY A 64 -11.22 -8.80 -2.94
C GLY A 64 -10.77 -7.33 -2.88
N PHE A 65 -9.46 -7.07 -2.89
CA PHE A 65 -8.83 -5.76 -2.90
C PHE A 65 -8.68 -5.22 -4.33
N THR A 66 -8.98 -3.94 -4.55
CA THR A 66 -8.69 -3.28 -5.84
C THR A 66 -7.33 -2.62 -5.76
N ILE A 67 -6.33 -3.15 -6.46
CA ILE A 67 -5.01 -2.52 -6.57
C ILE A 67 -4.98 -1.70 -7.87
N PRO A 68 -4.82 -0.37 -7.83
CA PRO A 68 -4.61 0.42 -9.02
C PRO A 68 -3.22 0.16 -9.60
N ALA A 69 -3.14 -0.54 -10.74
CA ALA A 69 -1.89 -0.70 -11.48
C ALA A 69 -1.73 0.43 -12.52
N PHE A 70 -0.63 1.16 -12.44
CA PHE A 70 -0.20 2.12 -13.46
C PHE A 70 0.48 1.36 -14.62
N ILE A 71 -0.10 1.39 -15.82
CA ILE A 71 0.59 0.97 -17.05
C ILE A 71 1.02 2.23 -17.77
N ASN A 72 2.32 2.52 -17.75
CA ASN A 72 2.87 3.68 -18.44
C ASN A 72 3.42 3.26 -19.81
N GLU A 73 2.73 3.62 -20.90
CA GLU A 73 3.31 3.70 -22.25
C GLU A 73 2.91 5.06 -22.85
N GLY A 74 3.82 6.04 -22.81
CA GLY A 74 3.60 7.31 -23.49
C GLY A 74 4.64 8.38 -23.17
N TYR A 75 5.54 8.64 -24.12
CA TYR A 75 6.41 9.81 -24.10
C TYR A 75 5.59 11.09 -24.35
N PHE A 76 5.79 12.13 -23.52
CA PHE A 76 5.22 13.45 -23.76
C PHE A 76 6.16 14.31 -24.62
N TRP A 77 5.63 14.90 -25.69
CA TRP A 77 6.22 16.07 -26.35
C TRP A 77 5.19 17.21 -26.30
N SER A 78 5.55 18.33 -25.66
CA SER A 78 4.81 19.59 -25.80
C SER A 78 5.66 20.60 -26.55
N SER A 79 5.37 20.79 -27.84
CA SER A 79 5.72 22.03 -28.54
C SER A 79 4.50 22.96 -28.50
N GLY A 80 4.54 24.00 -27.68
CA GLY A 80 3.55 25.09 -27.77
C GLY A 80 2.99 25.57 -26.43
N TRP A 81 3.40 26.77 -26.08
CA TRP A 81 2.93 27.66 -25.03
C TRP A 81 1.43 27.58 -24.67
N GLY A 82 1.15 27.31 -23.39
CA GLY A 82 0.02 27.93 -22.65
C GLY A 82 -1.26 27.09 -22.46
N THR A 83 -1.62 26.91 -21.18
CA THR A 83 -2.87 26.35 -20.61
C THR A 83 -3.01 24.82 -20.56
N GLY A 84 -2.47 24.25 -19.48
CA GLY A 84 -2.62 22.85 -19.06
C GLY A 84 -4.05 22.50 -18.66
N CYS A 85 -4.38 21.21 -18.73
CA CYS A 85 -5.63 20.69 -18.19
C CYS A 85 -5.48 20.57 -16.68
N GLU A 86 -6.23 21.35 -15.88
CA GLU A 86 -6.04 21.40 -14.42
C GLU A 86 -6.89 20.35 -13.67
N LYS A 87 -7.90 19.74 -14.30
CA LYS A 87 -8.79 18.76 -13.65
C LYS A 87 -9.18 17.59 -14.56
N ILE A 88 -9.16 16.37 -14.04
CA ILE A 88 -9.68 15.14 -14.65
C ILE A 88 -10.82 14.60 -13.77
N CYS A 89 -11.90 14.10 -14.37
CA CYS A 89 -12.99 13.43 -13.64
C CYS A 89 -13.09 11.99 -14.13
N VAL A 90 -13.00 11.03 -13.22
CA VAL A 90 -13.19 9.60 -13.46
C VAL A 90 -14.54 9.21 -12.88
N THR A 91 -15.46 8.75 -13.72
CA THR A 91 -16.80 8.33 -13.29
C THR A 91 -16.95 6.83 -13.49
N THR A 92 -17.31 6.12 -12.43
CA THR A 92 -17.81 4.74 -12.47
C THR A 92 -19.34 4.75 -12.31
N PRO A 93 -20.04 3.62 -12.50
CA PRO A 93 -21.47 3.54 -12.20
C PRO A 93 -21.81 3.87 -10.72
N GLU A 94 -20.83 3.81 -9.82
CA GLU A 94 -20.99 3.89 -8.37
C GLU A 94 -20.43 5.19 -7.76
N SER A 95 -19.52 5.90 -8.44
CA SER A 95 -18.94 7.16 -7.94
C SER A 95 -18.35 8.05 -9.04
N SER A 96 -18.04 9.31 -8.70
CA SER A 96 -17.23 10.20 -9.54
C SER A 96 -16.11 10.79 -8.70
N VAL A 97 -14.88 10.63 -9.18
CA VAL A 97 -13.65 11.06 -8.52
C VAL A 97 -12.98 12.10 -9.41
N TYR A 98 -12.70 13.29 -8.85
CA TYR A 98 -11.95 14.32 -9.56
C TYR A 98 -10.48 14.24 -9.17
N TYR A 99 -9.62 14.61 -10.10
CA TYR A 99 -8.18 14.70 -9.93
C TYR A 99 -7.73 16.08 -10.37
N GLU A 100 -6.95 16.77 -9.55
CA GLU A 100 -6.32 18.05 -9.88
C GLU A 100 -4.85 17.84 -10.22
N GLY A 101 -4.40 18.49 -11.29
CA GLY A 101 -3.02 18.42 -11.76
C GLY A 101 -2.19 19.56 -11.18
N ASP A 102 -1.00 19.26 -10.68
CA ASP A 102 -0.06 20.25 -10.13
C ASP A 102 0.75 21.00 -11.21
N GLY A 103 0.48 20.74 -12.48
CA GLY A 103 1.22 21.29 -13.61
C GLY A 103 2.58 20.65 -13.87
N GLN A 104 3.00 19.67 -13.07
CA GLN A 104 4.24 18.89 -13.22
C GLN A 104 3.98 17.42 -13.61
N GLY A 105 2.72 17.03 -13.80
CA GLY A 105 2.33 15.70 -14.25
C GLY A 105 1.89 14.76 -13.12
N TYR A 106 1.78 15.27 -11.88
CA TYR A 106 1.20 14.53 -10.76
C TYR A 106 -0.26 14.96 -10.55
N TRP A 107 -1.09 13.98 -10.19
CA TRP A 107 -2.54 14.15 -10.05
C TRP A 107 -2.98 13.71 -8.66
N THR A 108 -3.73 14.57 -7.96
CA THR A 108 -4.26 14.30 -6.62
C THR A 108 -5.77 14.38 -6.60
N THR A 109 -6.43 13.54 -5.81
CA THR A 109 -7.90 13.50 -5.69
C THR A 109 -8.47 14.83 -5.17
N ALA A 110 -9.46 15.39 -5.88
CA ALA A 110 -10.05 16.70 -5.58
C ALA A 110 -11.56 16.60 -5.26
N GLY A 111 -11.91 16.35 -4.00
CA GLY A 111 -13.20 16.77 -3.45
C GLY A 111 -14.31 15.71 -3.27
N GLU A 112 -14.46 15.34 -1.99
CA GLU A 112 -15.65 15.13 -1.14
C GLU A 112 -16.92 14.44 -1.70
N PHE A 113 -17.13 13.20 -1.22
CA PHE A 113 -18.45 12.62 -1.02
C PHE A 113 -18.56 11.97 0.36
N ALA A 114 -19.64 12.33 1.07
CA ALA A 114 -20.15 11.81 2.36
C ALA A 114 -19.20 11.91 3.57
N MET A 115 -19.61 12.71 4.58
CA MET A 115 -19.01 12.76 5.91
C MET A 115 -19.07 11.37 6.59
N ASN A 116 -18.08 10.52 6.33
CA ASN A 116 -17.67 9.45 7.22
C ASN A 116 -16.44 9.99 7.94
N GLU A 117 -16.61 10.47 9.18
CA GLU A 117 -15.52 11.08 9.95
C GLU A 117 -14.31 10.15 9.94
N ASP A 118 -13.21 10.62 9.33
CA ASP A 118 -11.92 9.98 9.45
C ASP A 118 -11.54 9.89 10.94
N LEU A 119 -10.75 8.86 11.28
CA LEU A 119 -10.26 8.69 12.64
C LEU A 119 -9.48 9.93 13.06
N THR A 120 -9.84 10.49 14.23
CA THR A 120 -9.10 11.61 14.79
C THR A 120 -7.70 11.18 15.21
N ASN A 121 -6.78 12.16 15.36
CA ASN A 121 -5.44 11.88 15.86
C ASN A 121 -5.45 11.16 17.23
N ASP A 122 -6.39 11.50 18.10
CA ASP A 122 -6.54 10.83 19.41
C ASP A 122 -6.98 9.37 19.25
N GLN A 123 -7.89 9.08 18.32
CA GLN A 123 -8.32 7.72 18.02
C GLN A 123 -7.16 6.90 17.41
N LEU A 124 -6.42 7.46 16.46
CA LEU A 124 -5.23 6.82 15.87
C LEU A 124 -4.18 6.51 16.94
N THR A 125 -3.92 7.44 17.84
CA THR A 125 -2.99 7.24 18.98
C THR A 125 -3.44 6.08 19.87
N GLN A 126 -4.73 6.02 20.20
CA GLN A 126 -5.28 4.93 21.03
C GLN A 126 -5.24 3.57 20.33
N LEU A 127 -5.51 3.54 19.02
CA LEU A 127 -5.45 2.32 18.22
C LEU A 127 -4.01 1.83 18.06
N LEU A 128 -3.06 2.74 17.86
CA LEU A 128 -1.63 2.42 17.85
C LEU A 128 -1.20 1.78 19.18
N GLN A 129 -1.56 2.39 20.31
CA GLN A 129 -1.25 1.81 21.62
C GLN A 129 -1.90 0.43 21.80
N THR A 130 -3.14 0.27 21.35
CA THR A 130 -3.87 -1.01 21.40
C THR A 130 -3.15 -2.09 20.58
N ALA A 131 -2.62 -1.74 19.40
CA ALA A 131 -1.86 -2.67 18.55
C ALA A 131 -0.49 -3.03 19.18
N VAL A 132 0.21 -2.06 19.76
CA VAL A 132 1.48 -2.31 20.47
C VAL A 132 1.26 -3.24 21.66
N ASP A 133 0.23 -2.98 22.48
CA ASP A 133 -0.10 -3.81 23.62
C ASP A 133 -0.49 -5.23 23.19
N ALA A 134 -1.25 -5.38 22.10
CA ALA A 134 -1.61 -6.67 21.54
C ALA A 134 -0.36 -7.48 21.11
N ALA A 135 0.59 -6.84 20.42
CA ALA A 135 1.84 -7.48 20.03
C ALA A 135 2.69 -7.92 21.25
N HIS A 136 2.70 -7.12 22.33
CA HIS A 136 3.41 -7.48 23.57
C HIS A 136 2.72 -8.62 24.33
N VAL A 137 1.39 -8.69 24.32
CA VAL A 137 0.66 -9.82 24.89
C VAL A 137 0.95 -11.10 24.11
N ALA A 138 0.96 -11.03 22.77
CA ALA A 138 1.31 -12.16 21.90
C ALA A 138 2.74 -12.69 22.14
N ALA A 139 3.67 -11.80 22.50
CA ALA A 139 5.05 -12.18 22.79
C ALA A 139 5.19 -13.18 23.96
N VAL A 140 4.20 -13.29 24.86
CA VAL A 140 4.24 -14.20 26.00
C VAL A 140 4.25 -15.67 25.57
N PRO A 141 3.22 -16.21 24.88
CA PRO A 141 3.28 -17.58 24.37
C PRO A 141 4.40 -17.77 23.36
N ILE A 142 4.66 -16.80 22.48
CA ILE A 142 5.72 -16.89 21.46
C ILE A 142 7.08 -17.17 22.11
N ARG A 143 7.46 -16.39 23.12
CA ARG A 143 8.72 -16.62 23.87
C ARG A 143 8.71 -17.93 24.66
N GLY A 144 7.54 -18.34 25.17
CA GLY A 144 7.40 -19.60 25.89
C GLY A 144 7.61 -20.84 25.02
N TYR A 145 7.25 -20.76 23.74
CA TYR A 145 7.38 -21.85 22.79
C TYR A 145 8.69 -21.84 21.98
N PHE A 146 9.35 -20.69 21.85
CA PHE A 146 10.61 -20.59 21.12
C PHE A 146 11.67 -21.53 21.71
N GLU A 147 12.30 -22.37 20.86
CA GLU A 147 13.24 -23.44 21.22
C GLU A 147 12.67 -24.55 22.15
N SER A 148 11.37 -24.56 22.40
CA SER A 148 10.72 -25.58 23.23
C SER A 148 10.65 -26.92 22.50
N GLN A 149 10.99 -28.00 23.22
CA GLN A 149 10.82 -29.38 22.73
C GLN A 149 9.34 -29.80 22.65
N ASP A 150 8.46 -29.07 23.33
CA ASP A 150 7.02 -29.34 23.35
C ASP A 150 6.27 -28.62 22.21
N LEU A 151 6.99 -27.91 21.33
CA LEU A 151 6.40 -27.18 20.21
C LEU A 151 5.70 -28.14 19.25
N ARG A 152 4.38 -27.98 19.12
CA ARG A 152 3.58 -28.73 18.14
C ARG A 152 3.54 -27.97 16.82
N ILE A 153 3.95 -28.66 15.76
CA ILE A 153 3.95 -28.15 14.38
C ILE A 153 2.93 -28.94 13.59
N LYS A 154 2.10 -28.24 12.81
CA LYS A 154 1.19 -28.80 11.83
C LYS A 154 1.51 -28.19 10.47
N GLU A 155 1.13 -28.88 9.41
CA GLU A 155 1.24 -28.37 8.04
C GLU A 155 -0.14 -27.93 7.55
N LYS A 156 -0.23 -26.71 7.00
CA LYS A 156 -1.43 -26.19 6.34
C LYS A 156 -1.61 -26.88 4.98
N SER A 157 -2.77 -26.70 4.35
CA SER A 157 -3.08 -27.35 3.05
C SER A 157 -2.17 -26.93 1.89
N ASP A 158 -1.50 -25.78 2.01
CA ASP A 158 -0.55 -25.26 1.03
C ASP A 158 0.91 -25.64 1.33
N GLY A 159 1.16 -26.47 2.35
CA GLY A 159 2.50 -26.92 2.75
C GLY A 159 3.26 -25.95 3.66
N SER A 160 2.66 -24.83 4.05
CA SER A 160 3.25 -23.92 5.05
C SER A 160 3.07 -24.48 6.47
N PRO A 161 4.05 -24.28 7.38
CA PRO A 161 3.91 -24.72 8.75
C PRO A 161 3.04 -23.74 9.57
N VAL A 162 2.33 -24.28 10.56
CA VAL A 162 1.69 -23.52 11.64
C VAL A 162 2.00 -24.20 12.96
N THR A 163 2.26 -23.42 14.00
CA THR A 163 2.55 -23.94 15.33
C THR A 163 1.48 -23.60 16.34
N GLN A 164 1.54 -24.26 17.49
CA GLN A 164 0.71 -23.87 18.65
C GLN A 164 0.96 -22.42 19.08
N ALA A 165 2.17 -21.89 18.87
CA ALA A 165 2.50 -20.51 19.20
C ALA A 165 1.74 -19.51 18.32
N ASP A 166 1.63 -19.78 17.02
CA ASP A 166 0.86 -18.95 16.07
C ASP A 166 -0.61 -18.85 16.49
N GLN A 167 -1.23 -20.00 16.78
CA GLN A 167 -2.64 -20.10 17.15
C GLN A 167 -2.94 -19.39 18.47
N GLU A 168 -2.10 -19.60 19.50
CA GLU A 168 -2.29 -18.95 20.79
C GLU A 168 -2.02 -17.43 20.73
N ALA A 169 -1.02 -17.02 19.95
CA ALA A 169 -0.72 -15.61 19.73
C ALA A 169 -1.86 -14.90 19.00
N GLU A 170 -2.37 -15.44 17.90
CA GLU A 170 -3.46 -14.83 17.15
C GLU A 170 -4.74 -14.69 17.99
N ALA A 171 -5.09 -15.72 18.76
CA ALA A 171 -6.25 -15.68 19.64
C ALA A 171 -6.15 -14.54 20.68
N LEU A 172 -4.95 -14.34 21.27
CA LEU A 172 -4.72 -13.26 22.23
C LEU A 172 -4.75 -11.88 21.55
N ILE A 173 -4.16 -11.75 20.36
CA ILE A 173 -4.20 -10.52 19.57
C ILE A 173 -5.65 -10.14 19.26
N ARG A 174 -6.45 -11.09 18.73
CA ARG A 174 -7.86 -10.89 18.40
C ARG A 174 -8.67 -10.41 19.59
N VAL A 175 -8.55 -11.10 20.73
CA VAL A 175 -9.24 -10.71 21.97
C VAL A 175 -8.82 -9.32 22.41
N HIS A 176 -7.53 -9.00 22.35
CA HIS A 176 -7.02 -7.69 22.76
C HIS A 176 -7.55 -6.57 21.85
N LEU A 177 -7.35 -6.69 20.54
CA LEU A 177 -7.72 -5.67 19.55
C LEU A 177 -9.23 -5.39 19.58
N LEU A 178 -10.07 -6.44 19.58
CA LEU A 178 -11.52 -6.30 19.54
C LEU A 178 -12.12 -5.81 20.86
N SER A 179 -11.49 -6.11 22.01
CA SER A 179 -12.02 -5.68 23.32
C SER A 179 -11.59 -4.28 23.75
N LYS A 180 -10.47 -3.77 23.20
CA LYS A 180 -9.87 -2.49 23.62
C LYS A 180 -10.12 -1.35 22.66
N ALA A 181 -10.35 -1.63 21.37
CA ALA A 181 -10.62 -0.59 20.41
C ALA A 181 -11.96 0.11 20.71
N LYS A 182 -11.91 1.43 20.93
CA LYS A 182 -13.08 2.27 21.25
C LYS A 182 -13.58 3.04 20.02
N ILE A 183 -13.58 2.37 18.87
CA ILE A 183 -14.09 2.93 17.62
C ILE A 183 -15.29 2.10 17.12
N GLY A 184 -15.80 2.45 15.95
CA GLY A 184 -16.92 1.74 15.30
C GLY A 184 -16.65 0.24 15.11
N PRO A 185 -17.57 -0.47 14.43
CA PRO A 185 -17.42 -1.91 14.24
C PRO A 185 -16.11 -2.22 13.50
N LEU A 186 -15.42 -3.26 13.97
CA LEU A 186 -14.11 -3.68 13.49
C LEU A 186 -14.19 -5.12 12.99
N ASP A 187 -13.63 -5.33 11.82
CA ASP A 187 -13.31 -6.66 11.33
C ASP A 187 -11.86 -7.00 11.70
N ILE A 188 -11.54 -8.29 11.63
CA ILE A 188 -10.16 -8.76 11.78
C ILE A 188 -9.90 -9.92 10.82
N LEU A 189 -8.83 -9.79 10.03
CA LEU A 189 -8.28 -10.81 9.15
C LEU A 189 -6.93 -11.21 9.72
N GLY A 190 -6.80 -12.46 10.15
CA GLY A 190 -5.54 -13.04 10.60
C GLY A 190 -5.11 -14.19 9.70
N GLU A 191 -3.81 -14.48 9.70
CA GLU A 191 -3.25 -15.58 8.93
C GLU A 191 -3.87 -16.94 9.29
N GLU A 192 -4.12 -17.21 10.58
CA GLU A 192 -4.50 -18.53 11.06
C GLU A 192 -6.02 -18.75 11.14
N GLU A 193 -6.76 -17.77 11.66
CA GLU A 193 -8.22 -17.91 11.84
C GLU A 193 -9.03 -17.23 10.72
N GLY A 194 -8.37 -16.57 9.77
CA GLY A 194 -9.02 -15.94 8.62
C GLY A 194 -9.88 -14.73 9.00
N LEU A 195 -10.90 -14.42 8.19
CA LEU A 195 -11.75 -13.25 8.41
C LEU A 195 -12.81 -13.51 9.50
N GLN A 196 -12.83 -12.64 10.50
CA GLN A 196 -13.94 -12.47 11.43
C GLN A 196 -14.51 -11.06 11.26
N GLY A 197 -15.76 -10.97 10.80
CA GLY A 197 -16.40 -9.69 10.52
C GLY A 197 -17.46 -9.78 9.44
N THR A 198 -18.03 -8.63 9.07
CA THR A 198 -19.10 -8.54 8.07
C THR A 198 -18.82 -7.55 6.95
N GLY A 199 -17.57 -7.13 6.75
CA GLY A 199 -17.17 -6.15 5.75
C GLY A 199 -17.28 -4.72 6.26
N THR A 200 -16.63 -4.42 7.39
CA THR A 200 -16.60 -3.08 7.97
C THR A 200 -15.48 -2.21 7.35
N ARG A 201 -15.56 -0.88 7.53
CA ARG A 201 -14.54 0.07 7.02
C ARG A 201 -13.18 -0.18 7.68
N TRP A 202 -13.19 -0.51 8.97
CA TRP A 202 -11.98 -0.66 9.77
C TRP A 202 -11.68 -2.14 9.97
N GLN A 203 -10.54 -2.60 9.46
CA GLN A 203 -10.17 -4.01 9.54
C GLN A 203 -8.75 -4.16 10.10
N TRP A 204 -8.61 -4.92 11.18
CA TRP A 204 -7.30 -5.36 11.65
C TRP A 204 -6.76 -6.46 10.74
N ILE A 205 -5.49 -6.37 10.37
CA ILE A 205 -4.76 -7.38 9.61
C ILE A 205 -3.64 -7.89 10.51
N VAL A 206 -3.55 -9.20 10.70
CA VAL A 206 -2.66 -9.81 11.71
C VAL A 206 -1.87 -10.97 11.13
N ASP A 207 -0.57 -10.95 11.37
CA ASP A 207 0.31 -12.11 11.32
C ASP A 207 0.90 -12.33 12.73
N PRO A 208 0.56 -13.43 13.42
CA PRO A 208 1.08 -13.69 14.76
C PRO A 208 2.61 -13.94 14.78
N ILE A 209 3.16 -14.63 13.77
CA ILE A 209 4.57 -15.00 13.65
C ILE A 209 4.97 -15.03 12.17
N ASP A 210 5.32 -13.86 11.63
CA ASP A 210 5.94 -13.75 10.32
C ASP A 210 7.37 -14.29 10.39
N GLY A 211 7.66 -15.31 9.59
CA GLY A 211 8.85 -16.13 9.69
C GLY A 211 8.67 -17.41 10.54
N THR A 212 7.52 -18.08 10.48
CA THR A 212 7.24 -19.36 11.18
C THR A 212 8.32 -20.42 10.96
N ARG A 213 8.92 -20.49 9.76
CA ARG A 213 10.06 -21.40 9.49
C ARG A 213 11.29 -21.03 10.32
N SER A 214 11.60 -19.74 10.43
CA SER A 214 12.67 -19.23 11.29
C SER A 214 12.40 -19.55 12.76
N PHE A 215 11.15 -19.35 13.22
CA PHE A 215 10.71 -19.70 14.57
C PHE A 215 10.94 -21.18 14.90
N ILE A 216 10.51 -22.08 14.02
CA ILE A 216 10.67 -23.55 14.20
C ILE A 216 12.15 -23.96 14.32
N HIS A 217 13.05 -23.27 13.61
CA HIS A 217 14.47 -23.62 13.57
C HIS A 217 15.31 -22.85 14.61
N GLY A 218 14.69 -22.12 15.53
CA GLY A 218 15.43 -21.35 16.55
C GLY A 218 16.14 -20.12 16.00
N ILE A 219 15.71 -19.58 14.85
CA ILE A 219 16.25 -18.34 14.29
C ILE A 219 15.43 -17.16 14.84
N PRO A 220 16.02 -16.24 15.63
CA PRO A 220 15.27 -15.24 16.41
C PRO A 220 14.88 -13.99 15.60
N LEU A 221 14.68 -14.13 14.29
CA LEU A 221 14.42 -13.02 13.35
C LEU A 221 12.94 -12.86 12.98
N PHE A 222 12.06 -13.77 13.39
CA PHE A 222 10.62 -13.66 13.20
C PHE A 222 10.02 -12.48 13.99
N GLY A 223 8.77 -12.11 13.69
CA GLY A 223 8.06 -11.05 14.39
C GLY A 223 6.54 -11.14 14.26
N THR A 224 5.83 -10.36 15.07
CA THR A 224 4.38 -10.19 14.98
C THR A 224 4.07 -8.94 14.18
N LEU A 225 3.14 -9.04 13.22
CA LEU A 225 2.67 -7.93 12.38
C LEU A 225 1.22 -7.62 12.68
N ILE A 226 0.92 -6.34 12.90
CA ILE A 226 -0.44 -5.86 13.10
C ILE A 226 -0.62 -4.58 12.31
N ALA A 227 -1.66 -4.51 11.48
CA ALA A 227 -2.06 -3.30 10.77
C ALA A 227 -3.55 -3.00 10.94
N LEU A 228 -3.92 -1.72 10.99
CA LEU A 228 -5.32 -1.30 10.81
C LEU A 228 -5.49 -0.78 9.40
N LEU A 229 -6.42 -1.35 8.66
CA LEU A 229 -6.74 -0.98 7.29
C LEU A 229 -8.05 -0.18 7.23
N ASP A 230 -8.03 0.91 6.47
CA ASP A 230 -9.25 1.50 5.88
C ASP A 230 -9.60 0.74 4.61
N THR A 231 -10.65 -0.09 4.64
CA THR A 231 -11.07 -0.91 3.49
C THR A 231 -11.76 -0.11 2.40
N GLN A 232 -12.21 1.13 2.67
CA GLN A 232 -12.77 2.01 1.65
C GLN A 232 -11.66 2.68 0.83
N GLU A 233 -10.62 3.14 1.51
CA GLU A 233 -9.47 3.82 0.88
C GLU A 233 -8.33 2.86 0.51
N ASN A 234 -8.40 1.59 0.92
CA ASN A 234 -7.32 0.60 0.82
C ASN A 234 -5.98 1.12 1.38
N MET A 235 -6.05 1.79 2.53
CA MET A 235 -4.90 2.47 3.14
C MET A 235 -4.67 1.98 4.57
N PRO A 236 -3.46 1.47 4.90
CA PRO A 236 -3.12 1.18 6.28
C PRO A 236 -3.01 2.49 7.08
N LEU A 237 -3.63 2.53 8.25
CA LEU A 237 -3.68 3.71 9.14
C LEU A 237 -2.83 3.55 10.39
N VAL A 238 -2.58 2.30 10.80
CA VAL A 238 -1.77 1.93 11.97
C VAL A 238 -0.95 0.71 11.57
N GLY A 239 0.31 0.64 11.98
CA GLY A 239 1.19 -0.50 11.73
C GLY A 239 2.14 -0.75 12.90
N VAL A 240 2.30 -2.02 13.26
CA VAL A 240 3.22 -2.50 14.29
C VAL A 240 3.98 -3.73 13.78
N ILE A 241 5.30 -3.71 13.94
CA ILE A 241 6.17 -4.88 13.81
C ILE A 241 6.85 -5.09 15.16
N HIS A 242 6.67 -6.25 15.78
CA HIS A 242 7.32 -6.59 17.03
C HIS A 242 8.20 -7.84 16.87
N HIS A 243 9.50 -7.69 17.09
CA HIS A 243 10.43 -8.82 17.19
C HIS A 243 10.61 -9.21 18.67
N PRO A 244 9.91 -10.23 19.17
CA PRO A 244 9.89 -10.54 20.60
C PRO A 244 11.24 -11.00 21.13
N MET A 245 12.07 -11.65 20.32
CA MET A 245 13.40 -12.10 20.71
C MET A 245 14.46 -11.01 20.64
N LEU A 246 14.27 -10.00 19.80
CA LEU A 246 15.18 -8.84 19.68
C LEU A 246 14.77 -7.67 20.58
N GLY A 247 13.55 -7.70 21.14
CA GLY A 247 13.00 -6.59 21.92
C GLY A 247 12.76 -5.33 21.09
N LEU A 248 12.62 -5.46 19.77
CA LEU A 248 12.35 -4.34 18.87
C LEU A 248 10.83 -4.23 18.64
N THR A 249 10.30 -3.00 18.73
CA THR A 249 8.92 -2.70 18.35
C THR A 249 8.94 -1.45 17.50
N TYR A 250 8.61 -1.63 16.23
CA TYR A 250 8.34 -0.57 15.27
C TYR A 250 6.85 -0.25 15.30
N ALA A 251 6.50 1.04 15.34
CA ALA A 251 5.13 1.48 15.53
C ALA A 251 4.89 2.81 14.78
N ALA A 252 3.82 2.89 14.00
CA ALA A 252 3.37 4.10 13.32
C ALA A 252 1.85 4.18 13.23
N ALA A 253 1.35 5.41 13.22
CA ALA A 253 0.00 5.73 12.81
C ALA A 253 0.03 6.90 11.84
N LYS A 254 -0.98 6.99 10.96
CA LYS A 254 -1.08 8.02 9.93
C LYS A 254 -0.89 9.42 10.52
N GLY A 255 0.09 10.15 9.99
CA GLY A 255 0.46 11.51 10.39
C GLY A 255 1.20 11.63 11.73
N GLN A 256 1.63 10.53 12.34
CA GLN A 256 2.32 10.52 13.65
C GLN A 256 3.81 10.16 13.56
N GLY A 257 4.28 9.79 12.37
CA GLY A 257 5.64 9.31 12.17
C GLY A 257 5.85 7.87 12.66
N THR A 258 7.01 7.32 12.33
CA THR A 258 7.41 5.99 12.75
C THR A 258 8.35 6.06 13.95
N THR A 259 8.16 5.16 14.90
CA THR A 259 9.05 5.00 16.05
C THR A 259 9.57 3.56 16.15
N CYS A 260 10.77 3.40 16.72
CA CYS A 260 11.25 2.12 17.22
C CYS A 260 11.76 2.29 18.65
N GLN A 261 11.19 1.52 19.60
CA GLN A 261 11.48 1.66 21.04
C GLN A 261 11.35 3.12 21.54
N GLY A 262 10.34 3.84 21.04
CA GLY A 262 10.10 5.24 21.41
C GLY A 262 11.03 6.27 20.76
N LYS A 263 11.99 5.86 19.93
CA LYS A 263 12.81 6.77 19.12
C LYS A 263 12.17 6.97 17.76
N VAL A 264 11.99 8.22 17.35
CA VAL A 264 11.49 8.54 16.00
C VAL A 264 12.51 8.11 14.95
N LEU A 265 12.02 7.50 13.88
CA LEU A 265 12.79 7.06 12.73
C LEU A 265 12.47 7.91 11.51
N HIS A 266 13.51 8.26 10.75
CA HIS A 266 13.39 8.99 9.50
C HIS A 266 14.37 8.41 8.48
N LEU A 267 13.86 8.07 7.31
CA LEU A 267 14.64 7.65 6.17
C LEU A 267 15.12 8.87 5.39
N THR A 268 16.32 8.76 4.82
CA THR A 268 16.81 9.72 3.85
C THR A 268 16.02 9.59 2.54
N GLU A 269 15.81 10.69 1.83
CA GLU A 269 15.10 10.60 0.54
C GLU A 269 15.98 9.99 -0.56
N HIS A 270 17.27 10.33 -0.55
CA HIS A 270 18.23 10.01 -1.59
C HIS A 270 19.27 9.00 -1.12
N VAL A 271 19.32 7.86 -1.80
CA VAL A 271 20.39 6.86 -1.70
C VAL A 271 20.76 6.40 -3.11
N SER A 272 22.06 6.40 -3.41
CA SER A 272 22.61 5.90 -4.67
C SER A 272 22.63 4.37 -4.68
N ILE A 273 22.46 3.74 -5.84
CA ILE A 273 22.44 2.27 -5.91
C ILE A 273 23.81 1.66 -5.60
N GLU A 274 24.88 2.42 -5.85
CA GLU A 274 26.27 2.04 -5.62
C GLU A 274 26.63 1.95 -4.13
N GLU A 275 25.96 2.74 -3.29
CA GLU A 275 26.16 2.76 -1.83
C GLU A 275 25.06 1.99 -1.08
N ALA A 276 23.99 1.61 -1.78
CA ALA A 276 22.85 0.90 -1.22
C ALA A 276 23.16 -0.55 -0.86
N ILE A 277 22.72 -0.97 0.32
CA ILE A 277 22.48 -2.39 0.61
C ILE A 277 21.01 -2.66 0.28
N ILE A 278 20.78 -3.62 -0.62
CA ILE A 278 19.44 -4.05 -1.03
C ILE A 278 19.15 -5.38 -0.37
N GLY A 279 18.04 -5.45 0.35
CA GLY A 279 17.53 -6.68 0.92
C GLY A 279 16.61 -7.44 -0.03
N VAL A 280 16.63 -8.76 0.09
CA VAL A 280 15.64 -9.68 -0.47
C VAL A 280 15.31 -10.73 0.59
N GLY A 281 14.10 -11.27 0.59
CA GLY A 281 13.66 -12.29 1.54
C GLY A 281 14.26 -13.64 1.20
N ASP A 282 13.57 -14.40 0.33
CA ASP A 282 14.03 -15.71 -0.14
C ASP A 282 14.12 -15.74 -1.68
N PHE A 283 15.24 -16.22 -2.21
CA PHE A 283 15.40 -16.47 -3.63
C PHE A 283 14.37 -17.47 -4.18
N ALA A 284 13.90 -18.40 -3.35
CA ALA A 284 12.83 -19.33 -3.72
C ALA A 284 11.55 -18.59 -4.17
N GLU A 285 11.26 -17.42 -3.59
CA GLU A 285 10.09 -16.61 -3.95
C GLU A 285 10.26 -15.93 -5.31
N PHE A 286 11.48 -15.48 -5.64
CA PHE A 286 11.82 -15.02 -6.99
C PHE A 286 11.63 -16.15 -8.00
N SER A 287 12.04 -17.38 -7.67
CA SER A 287 11.81 -18.52 -8.55
C SER A 287 10.33 -18.89 -8.71
N ARG A 288 9.60 -18.91 -7.60
CA ARG A 288 8.16 -19.22 -7.59
C ARG A 288 7.36 -18.23 -8.43
N THR A 289 7.79 -16.98 -8.47
CA THR A 289 7.15 -15.90 -9.25
C THR A 289 7.71 -15.72 -10.65
N LYS A 290 8.70 -16.53 -11.08
CA LYS A 290 9.42 -16.43 -12.37
C LYS A 290 10.16 -15.09 -12.55
N ARG A 291 10.71 -14.57 -11.45
CA ARG A 291 11.45 -13.30 -11.35
C ARG A 291 12.95 -13.52 -11.14
N GLU A 292 13.50 -14.68 -11.48
CA GLU A 292 14.95 -14.91 -11.37
C GLU A 292 15.75 -13.89 -12.19
N GLY A 293 15.21 -13.44 -13.33
CA GLY A 293 15.81 -12.37 -14.12
C GLY A 293 15.94 -11.06 -13.35
N ASP A 294 14.92 -10.66 -12.60
CA ASP A 294 14.96 -9.46 -11.75
C ASP A 294 15.99 -9.62 -10.63
N TYR A 295 16.09 -10.80 -10.02
CA TYR A 295 17.13 -11.08 -9.03
C TYR A 295 18.55 -10.99 -9.61
N GLN A 296 18.79 -11.56 -10.78
CA GLN A 296 20.08 -11.44 -11.47
C GLN A 296 20.37 -9.98 -11.87
N HIS A 297 19.34 -9.23 -12.28
CA HIS A 297 19.49 -7.82 -12.61
C HIS A 297 19.86 -7.00 -11.37
N LEU A 298 19.22 -7.25 -10.22
CA LEU A 298 19.60 -6.63 -8.94
C LEU A 298 21.07 -6.86 -8.58
N LEU A 299 21.56 -8.11 -8.73
CA LEU A 299 22.96 -8.46 -8.48
C LEU A 299 23.93 -7.75 -9.44
N ALA A 300 23.50 -7.49 -10.68
CA ALA A 300 24.31 -6.78 -11.66
C ALA A 300 24.36 -5.26 -11.40
N MET A 301 23.25 -4.68 -10.90
CA MET A 301 23.16 -3.24 -10.60
C MET A 301 23.78 -2.86 -9.25
N SER A 302 23.69 -3.73 -8.23
CA SER A 302 24.21 -3.49 -6.89
C SER A 302 25.16 -4.59 -6.45
N GLY A 303 26.34 -4.19 -5.96
CA GLY A 303 27.31 -5.12 -5.37
C GLY A 303 26.93 -5.68 -4.00
N TYR A 304 25.84 -5.19 -3.39
CA TYR A 304 25.47 -5.50 -1.99
C TYR A 304 24.00 -5.91 -1.84
N VAL A 305 23.59 -6.92 -2.60
CA VAL A 305 22.33 -7.64 -2.34
C VAL A 305 22.53 -8.65 -1.20
N ARG A 306 21.58 -8.71 -0.27
CA ARG A 306 21.62 -9.56 0.92
C ARG A 306 20.26 -10.21 1.21
N GLY A 307 20.30 -11.45 1.66
CA GLY A 307 19.13 -12.15 2.18
C GLY A 307 18.82 -11.73 3.61
N TYR A 308 17.66 -11.13 3.85
CA TYR A 308 17.11 -10.85 5.17
C TYR A 308 15.64 -11.26 5.16
N THR A 309 15.31 -12.39 5.76
CA THR A 309 13.98 -12.97 5.59
C THR A 309 12.92 -12.22 6.39
N ASP A 310 11.68 -12.34 5.91
CA ASP A 310 10.47 -11.97 6.66
C ASP A 310 10.50 -10.49 7.12
N CYS A 311 9.74 -10.15 8.15
CA CYS A 311 9.64 -8.80 8.68
C CYS A 311 10.93 -8.24 9.27
N PHE A 312 11.96 -9.06 9.49
CA PHE A 312 13.27 -8.56 9.91
C PHE A 312 13.90 -7.69 8.83
N GLY A 313 13.86 -8.12 7.57
CA GLY A 313 14.30 -7.32 6.43
C GLY A 313 13.54 -6.00 6.35
N HIS A 314 12.22 -6.04 6.54
CA HIS A 314 11.35 -4.86 6.61
C HIS A 314 11.79 -3.89 7.72
N GLY A 315 12.04 -4.39 8.93
CA GLY A 315 12.53 -3.59 10.07
C GLY A 315 13.89 -2.93 9.82
N LEU A 316 14.79 -3.61 9.09
CA LEU A 316 16.07 -3.04 8.69
C LEU A 316 15.91 -1.90 7.67
N VAL A 317 14.95 -2.00 6.75
CA VAL A 317 14.60 -0.87 5.85
C VAL A 317 14.02 0.29 6.66
N ILE A 318 13.03 0.03 7.53
CA ILE A 318 12.37 1.07 8.34
C ILE A 318 13.37 1.85 9.21
N SER A 319 14.41 1.17 9.71
CA SER A 319 15.48 1.78 10.51
C SER A 319 16.61 2.42 9.69
N GLY A 320 16.57 2.32 8.36
CA GLY A 320 17.59 2.86 7.46
C GLY A 320 18.88 2.02 7.38
N GLY A 321 18.87 0.79 7.92
CA GLY A 321 19.98 -0.15 7.78
C GLY A 321 20.08 -0.78 6.39
N LEU A 322 18.93 -0.91 5.71
CA LEU A 322 18.83 -1.25 4.29
C LEU A 322 18.22 -0.08 3.53
N ALA A 323 18.66 0.11 2.29
CA ALA A 323 18.14 1.19 1.46
C ALA A 323 16.82 0.81 0.77
N ALA A 324 16.66 -0.48 0.46
CA ALA A 324 15.42 -1.03 -0.06
C ALA A 324 15.31 -2.53 0.24
N MET A 325 14.09 -3.04 0.22
CA MET A 325 13.77 -4.47 0.19
C MET A 325 12.93 -4.76 -1.06
N VAL A 326 13.20 -5.88 -1.73
CA VAL A 326 12.46 -6.37 -2.89
C VAL A 326 11.96 -7.77 -2.59
N ASP A 327 10.65 -7.91 -2.38
CA ASP A 327 10.02 -9.16 -1.98
C ASP A 327 8.81 -9.51 -2.85
N PRO A 328 8.90 -10.59 -3.64
CA PRO A 328 7.76 -11.08 -4.40
C PRO A 328 6.86 -11.97 -3.55
N ALA A 329 5.58 -12.02 -3.94
CA ALA A 329 4.56 -12.95 -3.45
C ALA A 329 4.37 -12.99 -1.92
N LEU A 330 4.21 -11.81 -1.34
CA LEU A 330 3.77 -11.57 0.03
C LEU A 330 2.24 -11.66 0.15
N ASN A 331 1.75 -12.12 1.29
CA ASN A 331 0.37 -11.91 1.71
C ASN A 331 0.19 -10.46 2.18
N LEU A 332 -1.06 -10.05 2.40
CA LEU A 332 -1.36 -8.70 2.88
C LEU A 332 -0.97 -8.51 4.35
N TRP A 333 -1.06 -9.57 5.17
CA TRP A 333 -0.61 -9.52 6.56
C TRP A 333 0.91 -9.37 6.68
N ASP A 334 1.69 -9.84 5.69
CA ASP A 334 3.15 -9.71 5.63
C ASP A 334 3.64 -8.26 5.35
N ILE A 335 2.78 -7.41 4.76
CA ILE A 335 3.23 -6.12 4.17
C ILE A 335 2.48 -4.87 4.67
N LEU A 336 1.22 -4.97 5.08
CA LEU A 336 0.43 -3.76 5.38
C LEU A 336 0.93 -3.00 6.60
N ALA A 337 1.49 -3.70 7.61
CA ALA A 337 2.15 -3.05 8.74
C ALA A 337 3.40 -2.29 8.28
N THR A 338 4.22 -2.93 7.44
CA THR A 338 5.43 -2.36 6.84
C THR A 338 5.14 -1.14 5.98
N GLN A 339 4.07 -1.17 5.18
CA GLN A 339 3.71 -0.07 4.28
C GLN A 339 3.57 1.25 5.04
N ILE A 340 2.70 1.30 6.05
CA ILE A 340 2.50 2.53 6.83
C ILE A 340 3.76 2.92 7.62
N LEU A 341 4.52 1.95 8.15
CA LEU A 341 5.76 2.22 8.87
C LEU A 341 6.83 2.88 7.97
N ILE A 342 6.94 2.48 6.72
CA ILE A 342 7.91 3.07 5.79
C ILE A 342 7.45 4.43 5.30
N GLU A 343 6.17 4.58 4.98
CA GLU A 343 5.60 5.86 4.53
C GLU A 343 5.72 6.94 5.61
N GLU A 344 5.39 6.62 6.86
CA GLU A 344 5.53 7.53 8.01
C GLU A 344 7.00 7.78 8.41
N ALA A 345 7.92 6.89 8.01
CA ALA A 345 9.36 7.13 8.14
C ALA A 345 9.92 8.02 7.00
N GLY A 346 9.11 8.40 6.01
CA GLY A 346 9.52 9.22 4.85
C GLY A 346 9.99 8.43 3.63
N GLY A 347 9.87 7.10 3.66
CA GLY A 347 10.14 6.23 2.52
C GLY A 347 8.94 6.11 1.57
N VAL A 348 8.92 5.02 0.81
CA VAL A 348 7.80 4.62 -0.04
C VAL A 348 7.69 3.09 -0.10
N ALA A 349 6.47 2.60 -0.23
CA ALA A 349 6.17 1.22 -0.58
C ALA A 349 5.43 1.18 -1.92
N VAL A 350 5.90 0.35 -2.85
CA VAL A 350 5.26 0.10 -4.13
C VAL A 350 4.82 -1.36 -4.16
N LEU A 351 3.51 -1.57 -4.15
CA LEU A 351 2.88 -2.89 -4.17
C LEU A 351 2.27 -3.15 -5.55
N ARG A 352 2.50 -4.34 -6.10
CA ARG A 352 1.93 -4.80 -7.36
C ARG A 352 1.30 -6.17 -7.17
N PRO A 353 0.25 -6.53 -7.93
CA PRO A 353 -0.26 -7.89 -7.93
C PRO A 353 0.85 -8.88 -8.32
N SER A 354 1.01 -9.93 -7.52
CA SER A 354 1.97 -10.99 -7.84
C SER A 354 1.45 -11.90 -8.95
N SER A 355 2.36 -12.61 -9.61
CA SER A 355 2.00 -13.74 -10.48
C SER A 355 1.37 -14.90 -9.70
N VAL A 356 1.57 -14.92 -8.38
CA VAL A 356 0.88 -15.82 -7.44
C VAL A 356 -0.46 -15.19 -7.05
N ALA A 357 -1.55 -15.89 -7.35
CA ALA A 357 -2.90 -15.41 -7.04
C ALA A 357 -3.07 -15.14 -5.53
N GLY A 358 -3.66 -13.98 -5.21
CA GLY A 358 -3.92 -13.58 -3.83
C GLY A 358 -2.74 -12.93 -3.12
N LYS A 359 -1.59 -12.80 -3.78
CA LYS A 359 -0.37 -12.22 -3.22
C LYS A 359 0.06 -10.94 -3.93
N VAL A 360 0.97 -10.20 -3.31
CA VAL A 360 1.55 -8.96 -3.83
C VAL A 360 3.07 -9.05 -3.90
N ASP A 361 3.63 -8.42 -4.93
CA ASP A 361 5.04 -8.17 -5.05
C ASP A 361 5.31 -6.75 -4.51
N ALA A 362 6.33 -6.60 -3.66
CA ALA A 362 6.63 -5.35 -2.97
C ALA A 362 8.05 -4.87 -3.23
N ILE A 363 8.20 -3.56 -3.46
CA ILE A 363 9.46 -2.84 -3.37
C ILE A 363 9.28 -1.72 -2.37
N ILE A 364 10.06 -1.72 -1.29
CA ILE A 364 9.93 -0.78 -0.19
C ILE A 364 11.29 -0.16 0.16
N GLY A 365 11.32 1.10 0.63
CA GLY A 365 12.53 1.75 1.11
C GLY A 365 12.66 3.23 0.76
N ASN A 366 13.90 3.69 0.57
CA ASN A 366 14.18 5.09 0.24
C ASN A 366 13.53 5.49 -1.10
N ARG A 367 12.86 6.63 -1.12
CA ARG A 367 12.03 7.08 -2.25
C ARG A 367 12.76 7.08 -3.59
N SER A 368 13.97 7.66 -3.65
CA SER A 368 14.71 7.73 -4.91
C SER A 368 15.09 6.36 -5.45
N LEU A 369 15.51 5.46 -4.54
CA LEU A 369 15.97 4.12 -4.89
C LEU A 369 14.80 3.23 -5.30
N VAL A 370 13.69 3.24 -4.56
CA VAL A 370 12.49 2.48 -4.93
C VAL A 370 12.00 2.90 -6.32
N HIS A 371 11.93 4.20 -6.61
CA HIS A 371 11.54 4.68 -7.94
C HIS A 371 12.51 4.24 -9.04
N TYR A 372 13.81 4.15 -8.73
CA TYR A 372 14.80 3.61 -9.65
C TYR A 372 14.56 2.12 -9.89
N LEU A 373 14.47 1.30 -8.84
CA LEU A 373 14.25 -0.14 -8.93
C LEU A 373 12.97 -0.49 -9.67
N VAL A 374 11.89 0.25 -9.44
CA VAL A 374 10.60 0.08 -10.13
C VAL A 374 10.69 0.28 -11.65
N ARG A 375 11.68 1.05 -12.14
CA ARG A 375 11.93 1.23 -13.59
C ARG A 375 12.83 0.15 -14.18
N GLU A 376 13.78 -0.34 -13.40
CA GLU A 376 14.79 -1.30 -13.87
C GLU A 376 14.34 -2.75 -13.74
N LEU A 377 13.45 -3.04 -12.78
CA LEU A 377 12.92 -4.37 -12.55
C LEU A 377 11.60 -4.56 -13.28
N SER A 378 11.33 -5.79 -13.67
CA SER A 378 10.11 -6.19 -14.38
C SER A 378 8.89 -6.30 -13.45
N PHE A 379 8.93 -5.60 -12.30
CA PHE A 379 7.95 -5.72 -11.22
C PHE A 379 6.52 -5.44 -11.66
#